data_AF-A0A7G5ZHV9-F1
#
_entry.id   AF-A0A7G5ZHV9-F1
#
_cell.length_a   1.000
_cell.length_b   1.000
_cell.length_c   1.000
_cell.angle_alpha   90.00
_cell.angle_beta   90.00
_cell.angle_gamma   90.00
#
_symmetry.space_group_name_H-M   'P 1'
#
loop_
_entity.id
_entity.type
_entity.pdbx_description
1 polymer ?
#
loop_
_entity_poly.entity_id
_entity_poly.type
_entity_poly.pdbx_seq_one_letter_code
_entity_poly.pdbx_strand_id
1 'polypeptide(L)'
;MKTAYRHLVRVAALLTFTAASASVFAQSSEYRRGYDDGFAAGQRAAMGERGDRGGRNWGHLRVERADYGARGALCDARQAVRAEVDRNGGMVVVGNHLCGDPIRNVQKRLDIVYRCGDDAPVRLSGRENETLRLSCRR
;
A
#
# COMPACT_ATOMS: atom_id res chain seq x y z
N MET A 1 63.62 -12.06 -68.30
CA MET A 1 62.39 -11.49 -68.89
C MET A 1 61.32 -11.46 -67.81
N LYS A 2 60.61 -10.32 -67.68
CA LYS A 2 59.23 -10.08 -67.16
C LYS A 2 58.53 -11.30 -66.51
N THR A 3 57.89 -11.24 -65.33
CA THR A 3 56.94 -10.23 -64.83
C THR A 3 56.43 -10.66 -63.44
N ALA A 4 56.14 -9.68 -62.55
CA ALA A 4 54.94 -9.55 -61.69
C ALA A 4 54.49 -10.71 -60.76
N TYR A 5 53.80 -10.56 -59.63
CA TYR A 5 53.39 -9.51 -58.69
C TYR A 5 52.40 -10.24 -57.75
N ARG A 6 52.28 -9.84 -56.47
CA ARG A 6 51.37 -10.36 -55.40
C ARG A 6 51.85 -11.67 -54.77
N HIS A 7 51.91 -11.84 -53.44
CA HIS A 7 51.10 -11.30 -52.34
C HIS A 7 52.05 -11.08 -51.14
N LEU A 8 52.32 -9.86 -50.66
CA LEU A 8 51.53 -9.12 -49.67
C LEU A 8 50.81 -10.02 -48.66
N VAL A 9 51.41 -10.30 -47.50
CA VAL A 9 50.79 -10.05 -46.18
C VAL A 9 51.89 -9.79 -45.16
N ARG A 10 51.84 -8.60 -44.57
CA ARG A 10 52.71 -8.08 -43.52
C ARG A 10 52.09 -8.43 -42.16
N VAL A 11 52.83 -9.10 -41.29
CA VAL A 11 52.43 -9.28 -39.89
C VAL A 11 52.86 -8.02 -39.14
N ALA A 12 51.97 -7.04 -39.06
CA ALA A 12 52.13 -5.84 -38.25
C ALA A 12 51.69 -6.14 -36.81
N ALA A 13 52.62 -5.94 -35.88
CA ALA A 13 52.48 -6.26 -34.48
C ALA A 13 51.51 -5.31 -33.75
N LEU A 14 50.74 -5.95 -32.88
CA LEU A 14 49.85 -5.48 -31.81
C LEU A 14 50.30 -4.20 -31.10
N LEU A 15 49.43 -3.19 -31.09
CA LEU A 15 49.37 -2.13 -30.06
C LEU A 15 47.91 -1.67 -29.91
N THR A 16 47.09 -2.42 -29.17
CA THR A 16 45.77 -1.95 -28.71
C THR A 16 45.93 -1.34 -27.32
N PHE A 17 46.11 -0.03 -27.28
CA PHE A 17 46.06 0.76 -26.05
C PHE A 17 44.59 1.01 -25.67
N THR A 18 43.95 0.04 -25.01
CA THR A 18 42.63 0.24 -24.41
C THR A 18 42.80 0.77 -23.00
N ALA A 19 42.96 2.08 -22.86
CA ALA A 19 42.77 2.75 -21.58
C ALA A 19 41.26 2.99 -21.39
N ALA A 20 40.53 1.96 -20.96
CA ALA A 20 39.21 2.16 -20.38
C ALA A 20 39.44 2.73 -18.96
N SER A 21 39.26 4.04 -18.81
CA SER A 21 39.22 4.70 -17.51
C SER A 21 37.94 4.27 -16.78
N ALA A 22 37.89 3.02 -16.29
CA ALA A 22 36.89 2.62 -15.33
C ALA A 22 37.18 3.42 -14.06
N SER A 23 36.32 4.38 -13.74
CA SER A 23 36.36 5.08 -12.46
C SER A 23 36.15 4.03 -11.37
N VAL A 24 37.26 3.49 -10.84
CA VAL A 24 37.27 2.78 -9.57
C VAL A 24 37.09 3.84 -8.50
N PHE A 25 35.89 4.39 -8.41
CA PHE A 25 35.46 4.97 -7.16
C PHE A 25 35.37 3.78 -6.23
N ALA A 26 36.36 3.67 -5.35
CA ALA A 26 36.35 2.77 -4.23
C ALA A 26 34.96 2.86 -3.60
N GLN A 27 34.12 1.85 -3.85
CA GLN A 27 32.95 1.58 -3.03
C GLN A 27 33.52 1.12 -1.70
N SER A 28 33.96 2.12 -0.92
CA SER A 28 34.53 1.94 0.41
C SER A 28 33.57 1.06 1.19
N SER A 29 34.11 0.18 2.03
CA SER A 29 33.31 -0.62 2.96
C SER A 29 32.38 0.26 3.79
N GLU A 30 32.78 1.51 4.05
CA GLU A 30 32.00 2.54 4.74
C GLU A 30 30.77 2.99 3.94
N TYR A 31 30.89 3.21 2.62
CA TYR A 31 29.74 3.56 1.77
C TYR A 31 28.71 2.42 1.73
N ARG A 32 29.17 1.18 1.57
CA ARG A 32 28.28 0.00 1.61
C ARG A 32 27.59 -0.15 2.96
N ARG A 33 28.32 0.00 4.07
CA ARG A 33 27.72 0.02 5.42
C ARG A 33 26.66 1.09 5.58
N GLY A 34 26.94 2.33 5.17
CA GLY A 34 25.97 3.42 5.26
C GLY A 34 24.71 3.16 4.42
N TYR A 35 24.85 2.58 3.24
CA TYR A 35 23.71 2.19 2.39
C TYR A 35 22.89 1.07 3.03
N ASP A 36 23.55 0.01 3.51
CA ASP A 36 22.88 -1.12 4.15
C ASP A 36 22.18 -0.71 5.46
N ASP A 37 22.84 0.11 6.28
CA ASP A 37 22.29 0.67 7.52
C ASP A 37 21.08 1.57 7.22
N GLY A 38 21.19 2.43 6.20
CA GLY A 38 20.10 3.30 5.76
C GLY A 38 18.92 2.52 5.20
N PHE A 39 19.17 1.49 4.41
CA PHE A 39 18.14 0.61 3.85
C PHE A 39 17.44 -0.21 4.94
N ALA A 40 18.20 -0.77 5.88
CA ALA A 40 17.66 -1.50 7.02
C ALA A 40 16.88 -0.59 7.98
N ALA A 41 17.34 0.64 8.19
CA ALA A 41 16.62 1.64 8.97
C ALA A 41 15.32 2.06 8.26
N GLY A 42 15.37 2.28 6.94
CA GLY A 42 14.18 2.59 6.14
C GLY A 42 13.14 1.48 6.15
N GLN A 43 13.56 0.21 6.07
CA GLN A 43 12.65 -0.92 6.22
C GLN A 43 12.04 -1.01 7.63
N ARG A 44 12.83 -0.78 8.68
CA ARG A 44 12.35 -0.74 10.06
C ARG A 44 11.38 0.42 10.29
N ALA A 45 11.64 1.59 9.72
CA ALA A 45 10.73 2.74 9.77
C ALA A 45 9.43 2.45 9.00
N ALA A 46 9.49 1.89 7.79
CA ALA A 46 8.30 1.52 7.03
C ALA A 46 7.42 0.46 7.74
N MET A 47 8.05 -0.45 8.50
CA MET A 47 7.34 -1.43 9.34
C MET A 47 6.84 -0.82 10.65
N GLY A 48 7.62 0.07 11.29
CA GLY A 48 7.28 0.75 12.55
C GLY A 48 6.19 1.82 12.38
N GLU A 49 6.19 2.56 11.26
CA GLU A 49 5.13 3.51 10.91
C GLU A 49 3.82 2.82 10.51
N ARG A 50 3.87 1.51 10.19
CA ARG A 50 2.69 0.65 10.09
C ARG A 50 2.23 0.11 11.45
N GLY A 51 3.08 0.12 12.47
CA GLY A 51 2.83 -0.45 13.79
C GLY A 51 2.38 0.54 14.87
N ASP A 52 2.76 1.83 14.77
CA ASP A 52 2.67 2.76 15.90
C ASP A 52 1.73 3.97 15.70
N ARG A 53 0.68 3.82 14.89
CA ARG A 53 -0.50 4.69 14.97
C ARG A 53 -1.60 4.03 15.78
N GLY A 54 -1.45 3.98 17.10
CA GLY A 54 -2.57 3.84 18.05
C GLY A 54 -3.58 2.72 17.78
N GLY A 55 -3.12 1.54 17.33
CA GLY A 55 -3.95 0.36 17.03
C GLY A 55 -4.54 -0.27 18.30
N ARG A 56 -5.51 0.39 18.90
CA ARG A 56 -6.26 -0.11 20.07
C ARG A 56 -7.11 -1.33 19.67
N ASN A 57 -6.57 -2.55 19.73
CA ASN A 57 -7.34 -3.80 19.80
C ASN A 57 -8.42 -4.03 18.70
N TRP A 58 -8.34 -3.30 17.57
CA TRP A 58 -9.24 -3.47 16.41
C TRP A 58 -8.80 -4.60 15.48
N GLY A 59 -7.62 -5.19 15.71
CA GLY A 59 -7.01 -6.21 14.84
C GLY A 59 -7.85 -7.49 14.66
N HIS A 60 -8.90 -7.67 15.46
CA HIS A 60 -9.87 -8.75 15.32
C HIS A 60 -11.19 -8.29 14.69
N LEU A 61 -11.43 -6.99 14.55
CA LEU A 61 -12.65 -6.45 13.95
C LEU A 61 -12.56 -6.55 12.43
N ARG A 62 -13.41 -7.38 11.83
CA ARG A 62 -13.54 -7.52 10.39
C ARG A 62 -14.93 -7.08 9.94
N VAL A 63 -14.99 -5.99 9.18
CA VAL A 63 -16.22 -5.59 8.46
C VAL A 63 -16.45 -6.57 7.31
N GLU A 64 -17.54 -7.33 7.35
CA GLU A 64 -17.92 -8.33 6.34
C GLU A 64 -18.81 -7.72 5.26
N ARG A 65 -19.74 -6.85 5.66
CA ARG A 65 -20.69 -6.12 4.81
C ARG A 65 -20.91 -4.72 5.33
N ALA A 66 -21.06 -3.76 4.43
CA ALA A 66 -21.48 -2.41 4.74
C ALA A 66 -22.20 -1.84 3.52
N ASP A 67 -23.52 -1.77 3.58
CA ASP A 67 -24.35 -1.28 2.48
C ASP A 67 -24.97 0.05 2.87
N TYR A 68 -24.73 1.09 2.07
CA TYR A 68 -25.29 2.42 2.30
C TYR A 68 -26.30 2.75 1.21
N GLY A 69 -27.52 3.14 1.58
CA GLY A 69 -28.50 3.62 0.62
C GLY A 69 -29.94 3.49 1.09
N ALA A 70 -30.86 3.45 0.13
CA ALA A 70 -32.29 3.32 0.37
C ALA A 70 -33.01 2.77 -0.87
N ARG A 71 -34.16 2.11 -0.66
CA ARG A 71 -35.07 1.67 -1.73
C ARG A 71 -34.38 0.84 -2.84
N GLY A 72 -33.39 0.03 -2.48
CA GLY A 72 -32.63 -0.81 -3.43
C GLY A 72 -31.48 -0.11 -4.16
N ALA A 73 -31.39 1.22 -4.10
CA ALA A 73 -30.20 1.95 -4.52
C ALA A 73 -29.17 1.92 -3.38
N LEU A 74 -28.16 1.05 -3.50
CA LEU A 74 -27.14 0.79 -2.48
C LEU A 74 -25.73 0.99 -3.07
N CYS A 75 -24.79 1.44 -2.24
CA CYS A 75 -23.36 1.38 -2.53
C CYS A 75 -22.61 0.57 -1.45
N ASP A 76 -21.53 -0.09 -1.87
CA ASP A 76 -20.63 -0.83 -0.98
C ASP A 76 -19.71 0.16 -0.24
N ALA A 77 -19.98 0.31 1.06
CA ALA A 77 -19.26 1.21 1.96
C ALA A 77 -18.14 0.51 2.74
N ARG A 78 -17.83 -0.77 2.48
CA ARG A 78 -16.94 -1.58 3.36
C ARG A 78 -15.57 -0.96 3.55
N GLN A 79 -14.95 -0.46 2.49
CA GLN A 79 -13.60 0.12 2.56
C GLN A 79 -13.60 1.42 3.37
N ALA A 80 -14.58 2.30 3.15
CA ALA A 80 -14.68 3.54 3.89
C ALA A 80 -15.01 3.30 5.37
N VAL A 81 -15.92 2.38 5.68
CA VAL A 81 -16.24 2.01 7.07
C VAL A 81 -15.00 1.48 7.80
N ARG A 82 -14.17 0.64 7.15
CA ARG A 82 -12.89 0.19 7.74
C ARG A 82 -11.95 1.37 8.00
N ALA A 83 -11.79 2.25 7.03
CA ALA A 83 -10.95 3.43 7.18
C ALA A 83 -11.45 4.39 8.28
N GLU A 84 -12.76 4.54 8.45
CA GLU A 84 -13.35 5.31 9.55
C GLU A 84 -13.10 4.66 10.91
N VAL A 85 -13.30 3.35 11.02
CA VAL A 85 -13.02 2.59 12.26
C VAL A 85 -11.55 2.76 12.67
N ASP A 86 -10.64 2.60 11.72
CA ASP A 86 -9.20 2.70 11.96
C ASP A 86 -8.79 4.12 12.39
N ARG A 87 -9.37 5.14 11.74
CA ARG A 87 -9.05 6.56 12.01
C ARG A 87 -9.70 7.10 13.27
N ASN A 88 -10.94 6.70 13.56
CA ASN A 88 -11.80 7.32 14.58
C ASN A 88 -12.08 6.40 15.78
N GLY A 89 -11.33 5.30 15.93
CA GLY A 89 -11.45 4.41 17.07
C GLY A 89 -12.82 3.73 17.14
N GLY A 90 -13.28 3.18 16.02
CA GLY A 90 -14.56 2.46 15.91
C GLY A 90 -15.80 3.34 15.72
N MET A 91 -15.65 4.66 15.70
CA MET A 91 -16.75 5.57 15.40
C MET A 91 -16.91 5.73 13.89
N VAL A 92 -18.13 5.59 13.39
CA VAL A 92 -18.46 5.73 11.97
C VAL A 92 -19.62 6.71 11.86
N VAL A 93 -19.39 7.85 11.22
CA VAL A 93 -20.46 8.78 10.88
C VAL A 93 -21.15 8.26 9.62
N VAL A 94 -22.47 8.15 9.64
CA VAL A 94 -23.24 7.66 8.49
C VAL A 94 -23.47 8.81 7.52
N GLY A 95 -22.99 8.69 6.27
CA GLY A 95 -23.28 9.69 5.25
C GLY A 95 -22.65 9.43 3.90
N ASN A 96 -22.89 10.36 2.97
CA ASN A 96 -22.46 10.26 1.56
C ASN A 96 -20.94 10.20 1.37
N HIS A 97 -20.16 10.59 2.39
CA HIS A 97 -18.70 10.47 2.36
C HIS A 97 -18.21 9.02 2.33
N LEU A 98 -19.06 8.04 2.69
CA LEU A 98 -18.68 6.63 2.72
C LEU A 98 -18.53 6.01 1.32
N CYS A 99 -19.46 6.27 0.41
CA CYS A 99 -19.40 5.73 -0.96
C CYS A 99 -20.15 6.56 -2.01
N GLY A 100 -20.37 7.86 -1.75
CA GLY A 100 -21.16 8.76 -2.59
C GLY A 100 -22.64 8.78 -2.20
N ASP A 101 -23.46 9.42 -3.03
CA ASP A 101 -24.91 9.47 -2.86
C ASP A 101 -25.60 8.51 -3.83
N PRO A 102 -26.04 7.33 -3.38
CA PRO A 102 -26.72 6.35 -4.24
C PRO A 102 -28.12 6.80 -4.68
N ILE A 103 -28.79 7.67 -3.91
CA ILE A 103 -30.12 8.17 -4.23
C ILE A 103 -30.38 9.54 -3.60
N ARG A 104 -30.59 10.53 -4.47
CA ARG A 104 -30.78 11.94 -4.07
C ARG A 104 -32.10 12.15 -3.35
N ASN A 105 -32.11 13.12 -2.43
CA ASN A 105 -33.30 13.61 -1.71
C ASN A 105 -34.07 12.51 -0.93
N VAL A 106 -33.41 11.41 -0.59
CA VAL A 106 -33.96 10.33 0.23
C VAL A 106 -33.01 10.10 1.39
N GLN A 107 -33.56 9.99 2.60
CA GLN A 107 -32.77 9.61 3.78
C GLN A 107 -32.26 8.18 3.61
N LYS A 108 -30.94 8.04 3.67
CA LYS A 108 -30.28 6.74 3.52
C LYS A 108 -30.01 6.10 4.87
N ARG A 109 -29.66 4.83 4.83
CA ARG A 109 -29.27 4.03 5.97
C ARG A 109 -28.00 3.27 5.64
N LEU A 110 -27.13 3.09 6.62
CA LEU A 110 -25.98 2.22 6.55
C LEU A 110 -26.28 0.94 7.35
N ASP A 111 -26.18 -0.21 6.70
CA ASP A 111 -26.32 -1.52 7.31
C ASP A 111 -24.94 -2.22 7.32
N ILE A 112 -24.40 -2.45 8.52
CA ILE A 112 -23.06 -3.03 8.73
C ILE A 112 -23.20 -4.43 9.33
N VAL A 113 -22.41 -5.37 8.80
CA VAL A 113 -22.12 -6.65 9.43
C VAL A 113 -20.63 -6.73 9.69
N TYR A 114 -20.24 -6.93 10.95
CA TYR A 114 -18.84 -7.10 11.34
C TYR A 114 -18.65 -8.26 12.30
N ARG A 115 -17.43 -8.76 12.39
CA ARG A 115 -17.04 -9.86 13.28
C ARG A 115 -15.87 -9.45 14.16
N CYS A 116 -15.78 -10.02 15.35
CA CYS A 116 -14.64 -9.87 16.25
C CYS A 116 -13.93 -11.23 16.40
N GLY A 117 -12.82 -11.43 15.69
CA GLY A 117 -12.11 -12.71 15.67
C GLY A 117 -13.02 -13.82 15.15
N ASP A 118 -13.18 -14.86 15.95
CA ASP A 118 -14.03 -16.03 15.65
C ASP A 118 -15.45 -15.91 16.21
N ASP A 119 -15.81 -14.79 16.85
CA ASP A 119 -17.15 -14.58 17.42
C ASP A 119 -18.24 -14.53 16.35
N ALA A 120 -19.51 -14.66 16.77
CA ALA A 120 -20.65 -14.50 15.88
C ALA A 120 -20.68 -13.09 15.25
N PRO A 121 -21.18 -12.94 14.01
CA PRO A 121 -21.24 -11.65 13.34
C PRO A 121 -22.27 -10.74 14.02
N VAL A 122 -21.88 -9.49 14.27
CA VAL A 122 -22.70 -8.42 14.81
C VAL A 122 -23.28 -7.59 13.67
N ARG A 123 -24.54 -7.18 13.82
CA ARG A 123 -25.24 -6.31 12.87
C ARG A 123 -25.54 -4.96 13.50
N LEU A 124 -25.22 -3.88 12.80
CA LEU A 124 -25.55 -2.51 13.19
C LEU A 124 -26.21 -1.80 12.02
N SER A 125 -27.09 -0.87 12.33
CA SER A 125 -27.78 -0.05 11.34
C SER A 125 -27.94 1.37 11.87
N GLY A 126 -27.76 2.36 11.00
CA GLY A 126 -27.90 3.77 11.36
C GLY A 126 -28.37 4.61 10.19
N ARG A 127 -29.19 5.63 10.47
CA ARG A 127 -29.67 6.59 9.47
C ARG A 127 -28.57 7.60 9.10
N GLU A 128 -28.71 8.21 7.94
CA GLU A 128 -27.86 9.32 7.51
C GLU A 128 -27.76 10.40 8.60
N ASN A 129 -26.52 10.83 8.89
CA ASN A 129 -26.09 11.73 9.96
C ASN A 129 -26.04 11.14 11.38
N GLU A 130 -26.40 9.87 11.58
CA GLU A 130 -26.15 9.19 12.85
C GLU A 130 -24.68 8.77 12.97
N THR A 131 -24.23 8.52 14.21
CA THR A 131 -22.90 7.97 14.46
C THR A 131 -23.04 6.58 15.07
N LEU A 132 -22.44 5.59 14.41
CA LEU A 132 -22.37 4.21 14.88
C LEU A 132 -21.05 3.96 15.59
N ARG A 133 -21.11 3.13 16.64
CA ARG A 133 -19.92 2.68 17.36
C ARG A 133 -19.74 1.19 17.17
N LEU A 134 -18.71 0.81 16.42
CA LEU A 134 -18.27 -0.56 16.29
C LEU A 134 -17.30 -0.84 17.44
N SER A 135 -17.46 -1.99 18.10
CA SER A 135 -16.53 -2.43 19.15
C SER A 135 -16.55 -3.94 19.31
N CYS A 136 -15.38 -4.48 19.68
CA CYS A 136 -15.20 -5.88 20.07
C CYS A 136 -15.14 -6.07 21.59
N ARG A 137 -15.64 -5.08 22.37
CA ARG A 137 -15.76 -5.26 23.81
C ARG A 137 -16.79 -6.36 24.09
N ARG A 138 -16.34 -7.40 24.77
CA ARG A 138 -17.21 -8.24 25.61
C ARG A 138 -17.42 -7.53 26.94
#